data_AF-A0A194RH46-F1
#
_entry.id   AF-A0A194RH46-F1
#
_cell.length_a   1.000
_cell.length_b   1.000
_cell.length_c   1.000
_cell.angle_alpha   90.00
_cell.angle_beta   90.00
_cell.angle_gamma   90.00
#
_symmetry.space_group_name_H-M   'P 1'
#
loop_
_entity.id
_entity.type
_entity.pdbx_description
1 polymer ?
#
loop_
_entity_poly.entity_id
_entity_poly.type
_entity_poly.pdbx_seq_one_letter_code
_entity_poly.pdbx_strand_id
1 'polypeptide(L)'
;MPLMKKEFLKLAYDLAEVMKIPHRFNKEKGSAGKHFYYDFMKRHSDISLRAPESTSMMRAVGFNKPQVDLFYDNLEKLMKQYKFTPSRIYNCDETGVSCVHKHQKVLAPKAIRQVGKLTSAERGKNITVLFCMSANGHYIPPFFVFPRQRMNERLMMNAPAESIGVAQPKGWMNSDFFLQYLRIFVKHTQPTKENPVLLLLDGHCSHKTLAVINFCRENHIHLMSSPPHTTHKLQPLDRTFMKPFKDAYSQQCDLWMRTNAGCRITDYDIAGLVKEAFIKVARLDIAVSGFKCTGIHPFDRHLFSDLDYLAADMTNIPLEQTETSSNALNNEQAVVISNSIIEEQMKESEQSISEPITTSPKPSTSSAPDLVQILIHNLSPLPDAAKKRTAARKRKSERSEILTSSPYKKLAEEKENEKNMKDKKEEIKSKFEVAMGGKGKQTKGIKTKGKSVDKGKEATNVKPKGKKGSEVRPLTETSNTNITICVVCLEDTDEDWIQCSSCRGWVHEACADIPECGDGYICDRCRLFRNVRC
;
A
#
# COMPACT_ATOMS: atom_id res chain seq x y z
N MET A 1 -6.19 -12.42 25.06
CA MET A 1 -5.58 -13.16 23.93
C MET A 1 -6.64 -14.02 23.26
N PRO A 2 -6.79 -13.97 21.92
CA PRO A 2 -7.69 -14.84 21.17
C PRO A 2 -7.15 -16.27 21.17
N LEU A 3 -8.01 -17.22 21.52
CA LEU A 3 -7.66 -18.63 21.61
C LEU A 3 -8.54 -19.45 20.65
N MET A 4 -7.96 -20.47 20.03
CA MET A 4 -8.77 -21.51 19.41
C MET A 4 -9.56 -22.26 20.49
N LYS A 5 -10.73 -22.81 20.12
CA LYS A 5 -11.57 -23.60 21.05
C LYS A 5 -10.77 -24.69 21.80
N LYS A 6 -9.83 -25.36 21.11
CA LYS A 6 -8.99 -26.40 21.73
C LYS A 6 -8.02 -25.81 22.78
N GLU A 7 -7.39 -24.67 22.48
CA GLU A 7 -6.45 -24.00 23.37
C GLU A 7 -7.17 -23.44 24.59
N PHE A 8 -8.36 -22.84 24.40
CA PHE A 8 -9.21 -22.39 25.49
C PHE A 8 -9.58 -23.52 26.46
N LEU A 9 -9.99 -24.69 25.93
CA LEU A 9 -10.34 -25.84 26.75
C LEU A 9 -9.15 -26.42 27.51
N LYS A 10 -7.95 -26.34 26.92
CA LYS A 10 -6.71 -26.76 27.59
C LYS A 10 -6.33 -25.76 28.69
N LEU A 11 -6.35 -24.46 28.39
CA LEU A 11 -6.06 -23.41 29.36
C LEU A 11 -7.02 -23.46 30.57
N ALA A 12 -8.30 -23.76 30.34
CA ALA A 12 -9.27 -23.93 31.42
C ALA A 12 -8.95 -25.15 32.32
N TYR A 13 -8.38 -26.22 31.76
CA TYR A 13 -7.90 -27.37 32.53
C TYR A 13 -6.65 -27.01 33.32
N ASP A 14 -5.65 -26.43 32.66
CA ASP A 14 -4.37 -26.07 33.27
C ASP A 14 -4.58 -25.06 34.43
N LEU A 15 -5.47 -24.08 34.24
CA LEU A 15 -5.82 -23.12 35.30
C LEU A 15 -6.48 -23.81 36.49
N ALA A 16 -7.38 -24.77 36.25
CA ALA A 16 -8.08 -25.47 37.32
C ALA A 16 -7.15 -26.39 38.12
N GLU A 17 -6.18 -27.03 37.47
CA GLU A 17 -5.13 -27.82 38.14
C GLU A 17 -4.18 -26.93 38.96
N VAL A 18 -3.70 -25.81 38.40
CA VAL A 18 -2.78 -24.90 39.12
C VAL A 18 -3.47 -24.23 40.31
N MET A 19 -4.72 -23.80 40.14
CA MET A 19 -5.52 -23.19 41.21
C MET A 19 -6.13 -24.22 42.17
N LYS A 20 -5.87 -25.52 41.97
CA LYS A 20 -6.42 -26.64 42.76
C LYS A 20 -7.95 -26.59 42.91
N ILE A 21 -8.65 -26.15 41.85
CA ILE A 21 -10.12 -26.06 41.82
C ILE A 21 -10.67 -27.47 41.55
N PRO A 22 -11.60 -28.00 42.38
CA PRO A 22 -12.21 -29.30 42.11
C PRO A 22 -12.96 -29.29 40.77
N HIS A 23 -12.55 -30.17 39.84
CA HIS A 23 -13.16 -30.23 38.50
C HIS A 23 -13.38 -31.66 38.01
N ARG A 24 -14.34 -31.81 37.09
CA ARG A 24 -14.67 -33.07 36.39
C ARG A 24 -14.08 -33.14 34.97
N PHE A 25 -13.05 -32.35 34.69
CA PHE A 25 -12.39 -32.35 33.39
C PHE A 25 -11.62 -33.64 33.12
N ASN A 26 -11.36 -33.92 31.85
CA ASN A 26 -10.72 -35.16 31.44
C ASN A 26 -9.20 -35.06 31.67
N LYS A 27 -8.70 -35.83 32.64
CA LYS A 27 -7.28 -35.87 33.02
C LYS A 27 -6.38 -36.55 31.98
N GLU A 28 -6.88 -37.57 31.28
CA GLU A 28 -6.12 -38.26 30.22
C GLU A 28 -5.86 -37.37 29.01
N LYS A 29 -6.82 -36.50 28.68
CA LYS A 29 -6.75 -35.56 27.55
C LYS A 29 -6.23 -34.19 27.95
N GLY A 30 -6.02 -33.92 29.23
CA GLY A 30 -5.59 -32.62 29.77
C GLY A 30 -6.44 -31.45 29.25
N SER A 31 -7.77 -31.60 29.21
CA SER A 31 -8.65 -30.57 28.65
C SER A 31 -10.07 -30.59 29.24
N ALA A 32 -10.67 -29.40 29.29
CA ALA A 32 -12.07 -29.23 29.66
C ALA A 32 -13.03 -29.78 28.57
N GLY A 33 -14.22 -30.20 28.99
CA GLY A 33 -15.21 -30.85 28.12
C GLY A 33 -16.00 -29.88 27.22
N LYS A 34 -16.68 -30.43 26.21
CA LYS A 34 -17.55 -29.65 25.30
C LYS A 34 -18.71 -28.94 26.04
N HIS A 35 -19.25 -29.53 27.10
CA HIS A 35 -20.32 -28.93 27.90
C HIS A 35 -19.84 -27.66 28.62
N PHE A 36 -18.66 -27.72 29.25
CA PHE A 36 -18.04 -26.54 29.86
C PHE A 36 -17.90 -25.38 28.86
N TYR A 37 -17.49 -25.68 27.62
CA TYR A 37 -17.42 -24.67 26.56
C TYR A 37 -18.78 -24.03 26.28
N TYR A 38 -19.84 -24.82 26.08
CA TYR A 38 -21.16 -24.27 25.78
C TYR A 38 -21.75 -23.48 26.96
N ASP A 39 -21.56 -23.95 28.19
CA ASP A 39 -22.00 -23.25 29.40
C ASP A 39 -21.21 -21.95 29.62
N PHE A 40 -19.91 -21.94 29.30
CA PHE A 40 -19.09 -20.72 29.32
C PHE A 40 -19.60 -19.71 28.29
N MET A 41 -19.81 -20.13 27.03
CA MET A 41 -20.33 -19.25 25.97
C MET A 41 -21.75 -18.74 26.29
N LYS A 42 -22.57 -19.52 27.00
CA LYS A 42 -23.91 -19.10 27.45
C LYS A 42 -23.85 -18.04 28.56
N ARG A 43 -22.88 -18.15 29.47
CA ARG A 43 -22.66 -17.17 30.55
C ARG A 43 -21.99 -15.88 30.07
N HIS A 44 -21.16 -15.97 29.02
CA HIS A 44 -20.42 -14.86 28.45
C HIS A 44 -20.90 -14.56 27.03
N SER A 45 -22.09 -13.97 26.93
CA SER A 45 -22.71 -13.59 25.65
C SER A 45 -21.97 -12.47 24.91
N ASP A 46 -21.01 -11.82 25.57
CA ASP A 46 -20.09 -10.81 25.04
C ASP A 46 -18.97 -11.42 24.17
N ILE A 47 -18.77 -12.75 24.21
CA ILE A 47 -17.72 -13.44 23.46
C ILE A 47 -18.34 -14.27 22.32
N SER A 48 -17.71 -14.25 21.14
CA SER A 48 -18.18 -15.03 19.97
C SER A 48 -17.02 -15.62 19.17
N LEU A 49 -17.25 -16.76 18.51
CA LEU A 49 -16.29 -17.32 17.56
C LEU A 49 -16.22 -16.44 16.31
N ARG A 50 -15.01 -16.02 15.95
CA ARG A 50 -14.74 -15.22 14.75
C ARG A 50 -13.63 -15.87 13.94
N ALA A 51 -13.73 -15.78 12.61
CA ALA A 51 -12.62 -16.09 11.73
C ALA A 51 -11.66 -14.87 11.73
N PRO A 52 -10.38 -15.05 12.05
CA PRO A 52 -9.42 -13.95 12.02
C PRO A 52 -9.18 -13.49 10.58
N GLU A 53 -9.01 -12.18 10.38
CA GLU A 53 -8.61 -11.62 9.08
C GLU A 53 -7.14 -11.94 8.80
N SER A 54 -6.84 -12.39 7.57
CA SER A 54 -5.46 -12.67 7.17
C SER A 54 -4.67 -11.38 6.99
N THR A 55 -3.91 -10.99 8.01
CA THR A 55 -3.01 -9.83 7.97
C THR A 55 -1.61 -10.28 7.55
N SER A 56 -1.03 -9.61 6.54
CA SER A 56 0.35 -9.92 6.13
C SER A 56 1.35 -9.54 7.22
N MET A 57 2.47 -10.26 7.30
CA MET A 57 3.50 -10.01 8.32
C MET A 57 4.00 -8.56 8.31
N MET A 58 4.15 -7.94 7.13
CA MET A 58 4.57 -6.54 7.02
C MET A 58 3.53 -5.55 7.57
N ARG A 59 2.23 -5.85 7.44
CA ARG A 59 1.15 -5.04 8.03
C ARG A 59 1.08 -5.21 9.54
N ALA A 60 1.30 -6.43 10.04
CA ALA A 60 1.40 -6.70 11.48
C ALA A 60 2.61 -5.98 12.09
N VAL A 61 3.79 -6.08 11.46
CA VAL A 61 5.01 -5.39 11.91
C VAL A 61 4.85 -3.87 11.83
N GLY A 62 4.23 -3.34 10.78
CA GLY A 62 4.04 -1.89 10.61
C GLY A 62 2.97 -1.27 11.51
N PHE A 63 1.94 -2.03 11.89
CA PHE A 63 0.88 -1.59 12.80
C PHE A 63 1.22 -1.98 14.25
N ASN A 64 2.33 -1.47 14.76
CA ASN A 64 2.72 -1.62 16.17
C ASN A 64 2.36 -0.37 16.99
N LYS A 65 2.14 -0.55 18.29
CA LYS A 65 1.74 0.52 19.21
C LYS A 65 2.69 1.72 19.20
N PRO A 66 4.02 1.56 19.27
CA PRO A 66 4.94 2.70 19.20
C PRO A 66 4.85 3.55 17.91
N GLN A 67 4.66 2.92 16.75
CA GLN A 67 4.52 3.65 15.48
C GLN A 67 3.18 4.36 15.36
N VAL A 68 2.11 3.75 15.87
CA VAL A 68 0.77 4.35 15.89
C VAL A 68 0.70 5.49 16.91
N ASP A 69 1.30 5.34 18.08
CA ASP A 69 1.43 6.41 19.07
C ASP A 69 2.21 7.60 18.51
N LEU A 70 3.34 7.36 17.83
CA LEU A 70 4.09 8.42 17.17
C LEU A 70 3.27 9.16 16.10
N PHE A 71 2.43 8.44 15.35
CA PHE A 71 1.50 9.05 14.40
C PHE A 71 0.50 9.96 15.13
N TYR A 72 -0.14 9.49 16.20
CA TYR A 72 -1.08 10.31 16.95
C TYR A 72 -0.43 11.48 17.69
N ASP A 73 0.80 11.33 18.19
CA ASP A 73 1.55 12.41 18.82
C ASP A 73 1.86 13.54 17.83
N ASN A 74 2.28 13.20 16.61
CA ASN A 74 2.49 14.16 15.53
C ASN A 74 1.18 14.84 15.11
N LEU A 75 0.09 14.07 15.00
CA LEU A 75 -1.23 14.59 14.65
C LEU A 75 -1.74 15.53 15.75
N GLU A 76 -1.66 15.13 17.01
CA GLU A 76 -2.09 15.91 18.17
C GLU A 76 -1.34 17.24 18.25
N LYS A 77 -0.03 17.22 18.00
CA LYS A 77 0.81 18.43 17.93
C LYS A 77 0.30 19.41 16.87
N LEU A 78 0.05 18.92 15.65
CA LEU A 78 -0.48 19.74 14.55
C LEU A 78 -1.88 20.27 14.84
N MET A 79 -2.76 19.42 15.37
CA MET A 79 -4.13 19.79 15.74
C MET A 79 -4.17 20.85 16.84
N LYS A 80 -3.31 20.75 17.87
CA LYS A 80 -3.20 21.78 18.93
C LYS A 80 -2.64 23.10 18.40
N GLN A 81 -1.64 23.04 17.52
CA GLN A 81 -0.95 24.22 17.02
C GLN A 81 -1.81 25.05 16.05
N TYR A 82 -2.45 24.41 15.08
CA TYR A 82 -3.16 25.09 13.99
C TYR A 82 -4.68 25.03 14.12
N LYS A 83 -5.21 24.18 15.02
CA LYS A 83 -6.65 24.04 15.29
C LYS A 83 -7.47 23.81 14.01
N PHE A 84 -7.03 22.86 13.19
CA PHE A 84 -7.69 22.55 11.93
C PHE A 84 -9.17 22.19 12.15
N THR A 85 -10.03 22.84 11.38
CA THR A 85 -11.44 22.45 11.29
C THR A 85 -11.58 21.19 10.40
N PRO A 86 -12.71 20.48 10.44
CA PRO A 86 -12.88 19.24 9.65
C PRO A 86 -12.78 19.49 8.14
N SER A 87 -13.10 20.70 7.68
CA SER A 87 -12.95 21.12 6.27
C SER A 87 -11.50 21.40 5.85
N ARG A 88 -10.55 21.35 6.80
CA ARG A 88 -9.13 21.63 6.59
C ARG A 88 -8.24 20.41 6.84
N ILE A 89 -8.84 19.24 7.05
CA ILE A 89 -8.12 17.97 7.22
C ILE A 89 -8.46 17.09 6.02
N TYR A 90 -7.45 16.75 5.23
CA TYR A 90 -7.59 15.98 4.00
C TYR A 90 -6.76 14.71 4.06
N ASN A 91 -7.23 13.70 3.36
CA ASN A 91 -6.50 12.48 3.08
C ASN A 91 -6.49 12.25 1.57
N CYS A 92 -5.33 11.89 1.02
CA CYS A 92 -5.20 11.45 -0.37
C CYS A 92 -4.48 10.11 -0.48
N ASP A 93 -4.87 9.32 -1.46
CA ASP A 93 -4.28 8.01 -1.76
C ASP A 93 -4.55 7.63 -3.23
N GLU A 94 -3.64 6.82 -3.79
CA GLU A 94 -3.71 6.35 -5.16
C GLU A 94 -4.30 4.94 -5.27
N THR A 95 -5.13 4.73 -6.30
CA THR A 95 -5.58 3.40 -6.69
C THR A 95 -5.37 3.14 -8.17
N GLY A 96 -4.99 1.90 -8.49
CA GLY A 96 -5.04 1.41 -9.87
C GLY A 96 -6.46 1.04 -10.29
N VAL A 97 -6.87 1.51 -11.46
CA VAL A 97 -8.06 1.06 -12.19
C VAL A 97 -7.62 0.44 -13.51
N SER A 98 -8.34 -0.58 -13.99
CA SER A 98 -7.98 -1.30 -15.21
C SER A 98 -9.17 -1.41 -16.14
N CYS A 99 -8.88 -1.53 -17.44
CA CYS A 99 -9.85 -1.91 -18.46
C CYS A 99 -10.36 -3.36 -18.26
N VAL A 100 -9.62 -4.19 -17.51
CA VAL A 100 -10.04 -5.54 -17.12
C VAL A 100 -10.59 -5.51 -15.69
N HIS A 101 -11.90 -5.42 -15.57
CA HIS A 101 -12.57 -5.37 -14.27
C HIS A 101 -12.82 -6.76 -13.69
N LYS A 102 -12.92 -6.83 -12.36
CA LYS A 102 -13.33 -8.05 -11.67
C LYS A 102 -14.85 -8.13 -11.64
N HIS A 103 -15.39 -9.23 -12.12
CA HIS A 103 -16.82 -9.45 -12.06
C HIS A 103 -17.29 -9.70 -10.62
N GLN A 104 -18.46 -9.16 -10.29
CA GLN A 104 -19.16 -9.51 -9.05
C GLN A 104 -19.70 -10.94 -9.10
N LYS A 105 -19.95 -11.52 -7.93
CA LYS A 105 -20.57 -12.86 -7.82
C LYS A 105 -21.94 -12.85 -8.49
N VAL A 106 -22.24 -13.90 -9.23
CA VAL A 106 -23.52 -14.09 -9.94
C VAL A 106 -24.27 -15.28 -9.37
N LEU A 107 -25.60 -15.26 -9.48
CA LEU A 107 -26.44 -16.41 -9.18
C LEU A 107 -26.34 -17.42 -10.33
N ALA A 108 -26.12 -18.69 -10.00
CA ALA A 108 -26.04 -19.79 -10.98
C ALA A 108 -26.61 -21.08 -10.38
N PRO A 109 -27.09 -22.02 -11.21
CA PRO A 109 -27.55 -23.34 -10.76
C PRO A 109 -26.48 -24.07 -9.92
N LYS A 110 -26.89 -24.72 -8.82
CA LYS A 110 -25.98 -25.37 -7.84
C LYS A 110 -24.99 -26.38 -8.45
N ALA A 111 -25.34 -27.02 -9.57
CA ALA A 111 -24.51 -28.01 -10.24
C ALA A 111 -23.40 -27.39 -11.11
N ILE A 112 -23.46 -26.09 -11.38
CA ILE A 112 -22.54 -25.40 -12.28
C ILE A 112 -21.49 -24.67 -11.45
N ARG A 113 -20.24 -25.12 -11.54
CA ARG A 113 -19.09 -24.51 -10.84
C ARG A 113 -18.42 -23.39 -11.63
N GLN A 114 -18.57 -23.37 -12.96
CA GLN A 114 -17.96 -22.39 -13.84
C GLN A 114 -19.05 -21.66 -14.64
N VAL A 115 -19.12 -20.35 -14.47
CA VAL A 115 -20.02 -19.47 -15.20
C VAL A 115 -19.16 -18.55 -16.05
N GLY A 116 -19.29 -18.65 -17.37
CA GLY A 116 -18.59 -17.77 -18.30
C GLY A 116 -19.16 -16.36 -18.25
N LYS A 117 -18.30 -15.35 -18.17
CA LYS A 117 -18.66 -13.95 -18.33
C LYS A 117 -17.60 -13.26 -19.18
N LEU A 118 -18.05 -12.44 -20.12
CA LEU A 118 -17.16 -11.72 -21.03
C LEU A 118 -16.41 -10.62 -20.26
N THR A 119 -15.07 -10.68 -20.28
CA THR A 119 -14.19 -9.60 -19.84
C THR A 119 -13.79 -8.74 -21.03
N SER A 120 -13.45 -7.47 -20.77
CA SER A 120 -13.03 -6.54 -21.82
C SER A 120 -11.75 -6.99 -22.56
N ALA A 121 -10.78 -7.56 -21.83
CA ALA A 121 -9.54 -8.08 -22.39
C ALA A 121 -8.93 -9.15 -21.48
N GLU A 122 -7.91 -9.87 -21.96
CA GLU A 122 -7.14 -10.84 -21.16
C GLU A 122 -6.13 -10.14 -20.23
N ARG A 123 -5.52 -9.05 -20.69
CA ARG A 123 -4.63 -8.18 -19.91
C ARG A 123 -5.03 -6.72 -20.10
N GLY A 124 -5.11 -5.98 -19.01
CA GLY A 124 -5.36 -4.55 -19.01
C GLY A 124 -4.16 -3.80 -18.46
N LYS A 125 -3.92 -2.60 -18.98
CA LYS A 125 -3.00 -1.65 -18.33
C LYS A 125 -3.70 -1.06 -17.10
N ASN A 126 -2.92 -0.75 -16.05
CA ASN A 126 -3.44 -0.08 -14.87
C ASN A 126 -3.22 1.43 -15.02
N ILE A 127 -4.30 2.18 -14.97
CA ILE A 127 -4.30 3.64 -14.86
C ILE A 127 -4.33 3.98 -13.38
N THR A 128 -3.44 4.85 -12.94
CA THR A 128 -3.41 5.29 -11.54
C THR A 128 -4.33 6.49 -11.39
N VAL A 129 -5.22 6.44 -10.39
CA VAL A 129 -6.11 7.55 -10.05
C VAL A 129 -5.86 7.93 -8.60
N LEU A 130 -5.53 9.21 -8.37
CA LEU A 130 -5.41 9.78 -7.04
C LEU A 130 -6.75 10.37 -6.63
N PHE A 131 -7.26 9.92 -5.48
CA PHE A 131 -8.45 10.47 -4.85
C PHE A 131 -8.07 11.27 -3.61
N CYS A 132 -8.87 12.28 -3.28
CA CYS A 132 -8.68 13.03 -2.06
C CYS A 132 -10.03 13.48 -1.47
N MET A 133 -10.14 13.36 -0.15
CA MET A 133 -11.34 13.73 0.59
C MET A 133 -11.00 14.39 1.92
N SER A 134 -11.87 15.26 2.39
CA SER A 134 -11.75 15.93 3.68
C SER A 134 -12.56 15.26 4.79
N ALA A 135 -12.25 15.62 6.04
CA ALA A 135 -13.00 15.14 7.20
C ALA A 135 -14.44 15.67 7.29
N ASN A 136 -14.78 16.77 6.60
CA ASN A 136 -16.17 17.22 6.44
C ASN A 136 -16.89 16.64 5.21
N GLY A 137 -16.23 15.77 4.44
CA GLY A 137 -16.80 15.07 3.29
C GLY A 137 -16.83 15.83 1.97
N HIS A 138 -15.94 16.80 1.80
CA HIS A 138 -15.62 17.41 0.51
C HIS A 138 -14.60 16.53 -0.22
N TYR A 139 -14.82 16.29 -1.51
CA TYR A 139 -13.90 15.55 -2.37
C TYR A 139 -13.23 16.49 -3.38
N ILE A 140 -11.92 16.32 -3.58
CA ILE A 140 -11.17 17.02 -4.62
C ILE A 140 -11.29 16.22 -5.93
N PRO A 141 -11.38 16.89 -7.09
CA PRO A 141 -11.42 16.21 -8.39
C PRO A 141 -10.29 15.17 -8.54
N PRO A 142 -10.60 13.95 -9.03
CA PRO A 142 -9.60 12.91 -9.21
C PRO A 142 -8.49 13.32 -10.19
N PHE A 143 -7.27 12.85 -9.94
CA PHE A 143 -6.12 13.06 -10.83
C PHE A 143 -5.70 11.74 -11.48
N PHE A 144 -5.55 11.74 -12.80
CA PHE A 144 -5.31 10.52 -13.58
C PHE A 144 -3.88 10.46 -14.10
N VAL A 145 -3.26 9.29 -14.00
CA VAL A 145 -1.96 8.97 -14.60
C VAL A 145 -2.13 7.78 -15.55
N PHE A 146 -2.13 8.06 -16.85
CA PHE A 146 -2.29 7.06 -17.88
C PHE A 146 -0.94 6.42 -18.24
N PRO A 147 -0.88 5.08 -18.40
CA PRO A 147 0.33 4.34 -18.78
C PRO A 147 0.67 4.52 -20.27
N ARG A 148 0.98 5.77 -20.67
CA ARG A 148 1.27 6.19 -22.05
C ARG A 148 2.47 7.14 -22.07
N GLN A 149 3.14 7.24 -23.21
CA GLN A 149 4.22 8.22 -23.37
C GLN A 149 3.70 9.64 -23.58
N ARG A 150 2.55 9.79 -24.24
CA ARG A 150 1.96 11.09 -24.61
C ARG A 150 0.51 11.17 -24.19
N MET A 151 0.07 12.38 -23.86
CA MET A 151 -1.30 12.65 -23.50
C MET A 151 -2.15 12.87 -24.75
N ASN A 152 -3.38 12.35 -24.75
CA ASN A 152 -4.38 12.58 -25.78
C ASN A 152 -5.64 13.11 -25.09
N GLU A 153 -6.22 14.19 -25.60
CA GLU A 153 -7.39 14.85 -25.00
C GLU A 153 -8.57 13.90 -24.81
N ARG A 154 -8.73 12.90 -25.70
CA ARG A 154 -9.79 11.89 -25.60
C ARG A 154 -9.71 11.04 -24.33
N LEU A 155 -8.52 10.91 -23.72
CA LEU A 155 -8.36 10.13 -22.49
C LEU A 155 -9.13 10.74 -21.31
N MET A 156 -9.35 12.05 -21.36
CA MET A 156 -10.12 12.78 -20.36
C MET A 156 -11.56 13.07 -20.81
N MET A 157 -12.00 12.47 -21.92
CA MET A 157 -13.37 12.61 -22.37
C MET A 157 -14.32 12.04 -21.30
N ASN A 158 -15.35 12.81 -20.94
CA ASN A 158 -16.30 12.46 -19.89
C ASN A 158 -15.69 12.25 -18.50
N ALA A 159 -14.45 12.72 -18.24
CA ALA A 159 -13.87 12.71 -16.90
C ALA A 159 -14.72 13.52 -15.90
N PRO A 160 -14.56 13.31 -14.58
CA PRO A 160 -15.11 14.21 -13.58
C PRO A 160 -14.68 15.66 -13.89
N ALA A 161 -15.58 16.62 -13.62
CA ALA A 161 -15.28 18.02 -13.86
C ALA A 161 -14.02 18.45 -13.07
N GLU A 162 -13.19 19.27 -13.70
CA GLU A 162 -11.92 19.78 -13.15
C GLU A 162 -10.84 18.72 -12.86
N SER A 163 -11.07 17.44 -13.23
CA SER A 163 -10.02 16.43 -13.22
C SER A 163 -8.94 16.72 -14.26
N ILE A 164 -7.69 16.42 -13.92
CA ILE A 164 -6.54 16.51 -14.83
C ILE A 164 -5.97 15.11 -15.05
N GLY A 165 -5.54 14.84 -16.27
CA GLY A 165 -4.86 13.61 -16.66
C GLY A 165 -3.47 13.90 -17.21
N VAL A 166 -2.52 13.05 -16.85
CA VAL A 166 -1.15 13.06 -17.36
C VAL A 166 -0.78 11.70 -17.94
N ALA A 167 0.20 11.67 -18.84
CA ALA A 167 0.72 10.44 -19.43
C ALA A 167 2.10 10.13 -18.85
N GLN A 168 2.28 8.92 -18.34
CA GLN A 168 3.56 8.40 -17.86
C GLN A 168 3.75 6.97 -18.39
N PRO A 169 4.87 6.59 -19.03
CA PRO A 169 5.00 5.31 -19.73
C PRO A 169 4.73 4.06 -18.89
N LYS A 170 5.04 4.10 -17.59
CA LYS A 170 4.81 3.03 -16.63
C LYS A 170 3.46 3.15 -15.90
N GLY A 171 2.77 4.29 -15.99
CA GLY A 171 1.52 4.59 -15.27
C GLY A 171 1.68 4.89 -13.78
N TRP A 172 2.90 5.18 -13.30
CA TRP A 172 3.16 5.43 -11.86
C TRP A 172 3.19 6.93 -11.55
N MET A 173 2.76 7.26 -10.33
CA MET A 173 2.94 8.60 -9.77
C MET A 173 4.44 8.88 -9.55
N ASN A 174 4.88 10.08 -9.94
CA ASN A 174 6.20 10.61 -9.62
C ASN A 174 6.06 11.97 -8.91
N SER A 175 7.18 12.54 -8.44
CA SER A 175 7.15 13.82 -7.72
C SER A 175 6.64 15.00 -8.56
N ASP A 176 6.94 15.03 -9.85
CA ASP A 176 6.52 16.13 -10.73
C ASP A 176 5.02 16.13 -10.94
N PHE A 177 4.42 14.95 -11.13
CA PHE A 177 2.96 14.81 -11.24
C PHE A 177 2.27 15.03 -9.90
N PHE A 178 2.89 14.64 -8.79
CA PHE A 178 2.37 14.98 -7.47
C PHE A 178 2.38 16.50 -7.22
N LEU A 179 3.42 17.22 -7.67
CA LEU A 179 3.44 18.69 -7.66
C LEU A 179 2.32 19.30 -8.51
N GLN A 180 2.04 18.73 -9.69
CA GLN A 180 0.92 19.17 -10.52
C GLN A 180 -0.42 18.94 -9.80
N TYR A 181 -0.59 17.79 -9.14
CA TYR A 181 -1.75 17.54 -8.29
C TYR A 181 -1.86 18.55 -7.13
N LEU A 182 -0.76 18.87 -6.45
CA LEU A 182 -0.76 19.85 -5.37
C LEU A 182 -1.21 21.25 -5.82
N ARG A 183 -0.95 21.65 -7.08
CA ARG A 183 -1.50 22.90 -7.64
C ARG A 183 -3.03 22.87 -7.74
N ILE A 184 -3.59 21.74 -8.15
CA ILE A 184 -5.05 21.51 -8.16
C ILE A 184 -5.56 21.58 -6.72
N PHE A 185 -4.90 20.88 -5.81
CA PHE A 185 -5.27 20.88 -4.39
C PHE A 185 -5.29 22.29 -3.80
N VAL A 186 -4.28 23.13 -4.06
CA VAL A 186 -4.24 24.54 -3.65
C VAL A 186 -5.38 25.34 -4.28
N LYS A 187 -5.66 25.15 -5.57
CA LYS A 187 -6.78 25.83 -6.26
C LYS A 187 -8.12 25.58 -5.56
N HIS A 188 -8.37 24.34 -5.14
CA HIS A 188 -9.64 23.95 -4.50
C HIS A 188 -9.72 24.24 -3.00
N THR A 189 -8.60 24.17 -2.29
CA THR A 189 -8.58 24.34 -0.84
C THR A 189 -8.25 25.77 -0.41
N GLN A 190 -7.57 26.54 -1.26
CA GLN A 190 -7.14 27.93 -1.01
C GLN A 190 -6.57 28.12 0.40
N PRO A 191 -5.49 27.41 0.79
CA PRO A 191 -4.93 27.54 2.12
C PRO A 191 -4.28 28.91 2.29
N THR A 192 -4.42 29.49 3.48
CA THR A 192 -3.74 30.74 3.87
C THR A 192 -2.96 30.54 5.16
N LYS A 193 -2.15 31.53 5.55
CA LYS A 193 -1.41 31.50 6.80
C LYS A 193 -2.33 31.38 8.02
N GLU A 194 -3.47 32.07 7.97
CA GLU A 194 -4.49 32.10 9.04
C GLU A 194 -5.38 30.86 9.02
N ASN A 195 -5.51 30.21 7.86
CA ASN A 195 -6.37 29.05 7.66
C ASN A 195 -5.65 27.95 6.86
N PRO A 196 -4.61 27.33 7.46
CA PRO A 196 -3.80 26.33 6.78
C PRO A 196 -4.56 25.00 6.64
N VAL A 197 -4.01 24.10 5.81
CA VAL A 197 -4.62 22.79 5.53
C VAL A 197 -3.68 21.66 5.95
N LEU A 198 -4.21 20.62 6.56
CA LEU A 198 -3.51 19.37 6.85
C LEU A 198 -3.81 18.35 5.73
N LEU A 199 -2.76 17.81 5.10
CA LEU A 199 -2.87 16.76 4.09
C LEU A 199 -2.13 15.50 4.58
N LEU A 200 -2.90 14.41 4.73
CA LEU A 200 -2.47 13.09 5.17
C LEU A 200 -2.36 12.12 4.00
N LEU A 201 -1.26 11.39 3.91
CA LEU A 201 -0.96 10.47 2.81
C LEU A 201 0.04 9.40 3.24
N ASP A 202 0.41 8.52 2.33
CA ASP A 202 1.39 7.47 2.58
C ASP A 202 2.85 8.00 2.60
N GLY A 203 3.79 7.10 2.85
CA GLY A 203 5.22 7.39 2.88
C GLY A 203 5.92 7.28 1.52
N HIS A 204 5.23 7.29 0.38
CA HIS A 204 5.87 7.05 -0.91
C HIS A 204 6.94 8.13 -1.24
N CYS A 205 7.98 7.72 -1.96
CA CYS A 205 9.13 8.60 -2.25
C CYS A 205 8.76 9.82 -3.11
N SER A 206 7.71 9.73 -3.93
CA SER A 206 7.20 10.86 -4.72
C SER A 206 6.81 12.06 -3.85
N HIS A 207 6.36 11.80 -2.62
CA HIS A 207 5.82 12.80 -1.68
C HIS A 207 6.89 13.49 -0.84
N LYS A 208 8.13 12.97 -0.85
CA LYS A 208 9.20 13.35 0.09
C LYS A 208 10.32 14.17 -0.55
N THR A 209 10.13 14.66 -1.77
CA THR A 209 11.14 15.50 -2.43
C THR A 209 11.13 16.92 -1.88
N LEU A 210 12.28 17.59 -1.92
CA LEU A 210 12.42 18.95 -1.43
C LEU A 210 11.48 19.92 -2.17
N ALA A 211 11.29 19.72 -3.48
CA ALA A 211 10.37 20.52 -4.28
C ALA A 211 8.93 20.43 -3.77
N VAL A 212 8.45 19.23 -3.44
CA VAL A 212 7.13 18.99 -2.83
C VAL A 212 7.04 19.66 -1.47
N ILE A 213 8.05 19.51 -0.62
CA ILE A 213 8.07 20.07 0.73
C ILE A 213 8.06 21.60 0.69
N ASN A 214 8.87 22.21 -0.17
CA ASN A 214 8.91 23.67 -0.35
C ASN A 214 7.59 24.20 -0.86
N PHE A 215 7.01 23.58 -1.89
CA PHE A 215 5.71 23.95 -2.43
C PHE A 215 4.62 23.92 -1.35
N CYS A 216 4.55 22.84 -0.56
CA CYS A 216 3.58 22.73 0.53
C CYS A 216 3.77 23.83 1.59
N ARG A 217 5.02 24.13 1.98
CA ARG A 217 5.31 25.18 2.97
C ARG A 217 4.94 26.57 2.47
N GLU A 218 5.25 26.88 1.22
CA GLU A 218 4.92 28.16 0.57
C GLU A 218 3.41 28.37 0.46
N ASN A 219 2.64 27.28 0.32
CA ASN A 219 1.18 27.30 0.19
C ASN A 219 0.45 26.91 1.48
N HIS A 220 1.08 27.00 2.66
CA HIS A 220 0.46 26.75 3.96
C HIS A 220 -0.22 25.37 4.10
N ILE A 221 0.36 24.35 3.47
CA ILE A 221 -0.05 22.95 3.58
C ILE A 221 0.87 22.24 4.58
N HIS A 222 0.28 21.65 5.61
CA HIS A 222 0.95 20.74 6.53
C HIS A 222 0.84 19.31 6.01
N LEU A 223 1.93 18.83 5.40
CA LEU A 223 2.03 17.47 4.88
C LEU A 223 2.48 16.51 5.99
N MET A 224 1.73 15.43 6.20
CA MET A 224 2.03 14.41 7.21
C MET A 224 1.83 13.00 6.66
N SER A 225 2.82 12.13 6.86
CA SER A 225 2.78 10.75 6.37
C SER A 225 2.26 9.77 7.42
N SER A 226 1.50 8.77 6.99
CA SER A 226 1.17 7.60 7.83
C SER A 226 2.38 6.67 7.96
N PRO A 227 2.50 5.90 9.06
CA PRO A 227 3.54 4.88 9.17
C PRO A 227 3.44 3.83 8.05
N PRO A 228 4.55 3.20 7.65
CA PRO A 228 4.55 2.18 6.60
C PRO A 228 3.61 1.01 6.91
N HIS A 229 2.95 0.48 5.87
CA HIS A 229 2.06 -0.67 5.96
C HIS A 229 0.84 -0.52 6.90
N THR A 230 0.51 0.71 7.33
CA THR A 230 -0.65 0.98 8.20
C THR A 230 -1.90 1.43 7.44
N THR A 231 -1.85 1.50 6.11
CA THR A 231 -2.94 1.90 5.21
C THR A 231 -4.31 1.31 5.59
N HIS A 232 -4.35 0.00 5.81
CA HIS A 232 -5.54 -0.75 6.21
C HIS A 232 -6.20 -0.34 7.55
N LYS A 233 -5.55 0.52 8.35
CA LYS A 233 -6.03 1.01 9.66
C LYS A 233 -6.05 2.54 9.74
N LEU A 234 -5.06 3.23 9.16
CA LEU A 234 -4.85 4.67 9.35
C LEU A 234 -5.15 5.54 8.12
N GLN A 235 -5.46 4.97 6.95
CA GLN A 235 -5.79 5.74 5.74
C GLN A 235 -7.32 5.79 5.52
N PRO A 236 -7.98 6.94 5.76
CA PRO A 236 -9.43 7.09 5.60
C PRO A 236 -10.00 6.57 4.28
N LEU A 237 -9.34 6.86 3.16
CA LEU A 237 -9.76 6.43 1.83
C LEU A 237 -9.84 4.91 1.71
N ASP A 238 -8.81 4.18 2.17
CA ASP A 238 -8.81 2.72 2.12
C ASP A 238 -9.83 2.07 3.04
N ARG A 239 -10.10 2.70 4.19
CA ARG A 239 -11.05 2.16 5.17
C ARG A 239 -12.49 2.21 4.69
N THR A 240 -12.84 3.17 3.85
CA THR A 240 -14.26 3.47 3.57
C THR A 240 -14.60 3.73 2.11
N PHE A 241 -13.71 4.34 1.32
CA PHE A 241 -14.02 4.79 -0.04
C PHE A 241 -13.52 3.83 -1.12
N MET A 242 -12.26 3.38 -1.03
CA MET A 242 -11.57 2.67 -2.14
C MET A 242 -12.25 1.36 -2.53
N LYS A 243 -12.76 0.58 -1.56
CA LYS A 243 -13.46 -0.68 -1.85
C LYS A 243 -14.83 -0.44 -2.51
N PRO A 244 -15.75 0.36 -1.92
CA PRO A 244 -17.00 0.71 -2.59
C PRO A 244 -16.81 1.34 -3.98
N PHE A 245 -15.78 2.17 -4.15
CA PHE A 245 -15.42 2.74 -5.44
C PHE A 245 -15.06 1.65 -6.45
N LYS A 246 -14.18 0.70 -6.10
CA LYS A 246 -13.79 -0.42 -6.97
C LYS A 246 -14.98 -1.30 -7.36
N ASP A 247 -15.90 -1.52 -6.42
CA ASP A 247 -17.13 -2.27 -6.67
C ASP A 247 -18.06 -1.51 -7.63
N ALA A 248 -18.25 -0.21 -7.44
CA ALA A 248 -19.05 0.65 -8.32
C ALA A 248 -18.42 0.76 -9.72
N TYR A 249 -17.11 0.94 -9.82
CA TYR A 249 -16.38 0.95 -11.08
C TYR A 249 -16.56 -0.36 -11.85
N SER A 250 -16.44 -1.51 -11.18
CA SER A 250 -16.67 -2.82 -11.80
C SER A 250 -18.11 -2.98 -12.31
N GLN A 251 -19.11 -2.41 -11.60
CA GLN A 251 -20.50 -2.37 -12.07
C GLN A 251 -20.66 -1.49 -13.32
N GLN A 252 -19.98 -0.34 -13.38
CA GLN A 252 -20.01 0.53 -14.56
C GLN A 252 -19.35 -0.12 -15.76
N CYS A 253 -18.23 -0.83 -15.59
CA CYS A 253 -17.63 -1.63 -16.66
C CYS A 253 -18.59 -2.72 -17.15
N ASP A 254 -19.25 -3.44 -16.25
CA ASP A 254 -20.27 -4.45 -16.61
C ASP A 254 -21.44 -3.84 -17.40
N LEU A 255 -21.92 -2.66 -16.99
CA LEU A 255 -22.99 -1.94 -17.68
C LEU A 255 -22.54 -1.50 -19.08
N TRP A 256 -21.35 -0.90 -19.19
CA TRP A 256 -20.80 -0.44 -20.45
C TRP A 256 -20.65 -1.59 -21.45
N MET A 257 -20.15 -2.75 -21.02
CA MET A 257 -19.99 -3.94 -21.87
C MET A 257 -21.34 -4.50 -22.36
N ARG A 258 -22.42 -4.33 -21.58
CA ARG A 258 -23.77 -4.74 -21.99
C ARG A 258 -24.38 -3.78 -23.02
N THR A 259 -24.17 -2.49 -22.85
CA THR A 259 -24.69 -1.45 -23.76
C THR A 259 -23.89 -1.39 -25.06
N ASN A 260 -22.60 -1.73 -25.03
CA ASN A 260 -21.69 -1.70 -26.18
C ASN A 260 -21.29 -3.13 -26.58
N ALA A 261 -22.27 -3.91 -27.04
CA ALA A 261 -22.07 -5.31 -27.38
C ALA A 261 -21.00 -5.49 -28.48
N GLY A 262 -20.02 -6.36 -28.23
CA GLY A 262 -18.91 -6.63 -29.14
C GLY A 262 -17.73 -5.65 -29.06
N CYS A 263 -17.86 -4.58 -28.27
CA CYS A 263 -16.77 -3.63 -28.02
C CYS A 263 -15.97 -4.01 -26.77
N ARG A 264 -14.76 -3.47 -26.67
CA ARG A 264 -13.88 -3.58 -25.50
C ARG A 264 -13.71 -2.21 -24.87
N ILE A 265 -13.67 -2.16 -23.54
CA ILE A 265 -13.29 -0.97 -22.79
C ILE A 265 -11.84 -0.63 -23.12
N THR A 266 -11.62 0.59 -23.59
CA THR A 266 -10.29 1.15 -23.90
C THR A 266 -9.88 2.18 -22.85
N ASP A 267 -8.62 2.60 -22.88
CA ASP A 267 -8.10 3.65 -21.98
C ASP A 267 -8.90 4.97 -22.09
N TYR A 268 -9.55 5.24 -23.22
CA TYR A 268 -10.38 6.43 -23.44
C TYR A 268 -11.72 6.39 -22.70
N ASP A 269 -12.21 5.20 -22.38
CA ASP A 269 -13.50 5.04 -21.69
C ASP A 269 -13.35 5.18 -20.17
N ILE A 270 -12.12 5.01 -19.67
CA ILE A 270 -11.83 4.86 -18.24
C ILE A 270 -12.20 6.11 -17.45
N ALA A 271 -11.87 7.30 -17.95
CA ALA A 271 -12.20 8.53 -17.23
C ALA A 271 -13.72 8.70 -17.07
N GLY A 272 -14.51 8.36 -18.10
CA GLY A 272 -15.96 8.33 -18.05
C GLY A 272 -16.50 7.29 -17.05
N LEU A 273 -15.96 6.07 -17.07
CA LEU A 273 -16.36 5.02 -16.12
C LEU A 273 -16.02 5.38 -14.67
N VAL A 274 -14.85 5.99 -14.45
CA VAL A 274 -14.42 6.50 -13.15
C VAL A 274 -15.33 7.62 -12.69
N LYS A 275 -15.76 8.53 -13.57
CA LYS A 275 -16.73 9.58 -13.23
C LYS A 275 -18.03 9.00 -12.68
N GLU A 276 -18.64 8.05 -13.40
CA GLU A 276 -19.92 7.46 -12.99
C GLU A 276 -19.79 6.70 -11.65
N ALA A 277 -18.67 6.01 -11.44
CA ALA A 277 -18.39 5.34 -10.17
C ALA A 277 -18.11 6.35 -9.03
N PHE A 278 -17.36 7.40 -9.32
CA PHE A 278 -16.98 8.43 -8.37
C PHE A 278 -18.21 9.20 -7.88
N ILE A 279 -19.07 9.69 -8.78
CA ILE A 279 -20.30 10.41 -8.42
C ILE A 279 -21.22 9.56 -7.55
N LYS A 280 -21.30 8.25 -7.83
CA LYS A 280 -22.12 7.31 -7.05
C LYS A 280 -21.59 7.11 -5.62
N VAL A 281 -20.28 7.15 -5.41
CA VAL A 281 -19.63 6.72 -4.16
C VAL A 281 -19.09 7.89 -3.33
N ALA A 282 -18.77 9.03 -3.94
CA ALA A 282 -18.23 10.22 -3.28
C ALA A 282 -19.31 10.96 -2.46
N ARG A 283 -19.79 10.30 -1.41
CA ARG A 283 -20.83 10.78 -0.50
C ARG A 283 -20.20 11.27 0.80
N LEU A 284 -20.79 12.31 1.39
CA LEU A 284 -20.30 12.95 2.61
C LEU A 284 -20.17 11.97 3.78
N ASP A 285 -21.13 11.05 3.93
CA ASP A 285 -21.15 10.05 5.01
C ASP A 285 -19.97 9.07 4.94
N ILE A 286 -19.55 8.69 3.73
CA ILE A 286 -18.41 7.79 3.50
C ILE A 286 -17.12 8.46 3.97
N ALA A 287 -16.89 9.70 3.54
CA ALA A 287 -15.70 10.45 3.96
C ALA A 287 -15.66 10.67 5.48
N VAL A 288 -16.75 11.19 6.08
CA VAL A 288 -16.83 11.42 7.52
C VAL A 288 -16.61 10.12 8.31
N SER A 289 -17.22 9.01 7.87
CA SER A 289 -16.99 7.70 8.48
C SER A 289 -15.52 7.24 8.33
N GLY A 290 -14.88 7.58 7.21
CA GLY A 290 -13.47 7.30 6.96
C GLY A 290 -12.55 7.90 8.01
N PHE A 291 -12.72 9.18 8.30
CA PHE A 291 -11.92 9.87 9.32
C PHE A 291 -12.30 9.45 10.75
N LYS A 292 -13.57 9.13 11.00
CA LYS A 292 -14.03 8.65 12.31
C LYS A 292 -13.42 7.30 12.65
N CYS A 293 -13.40 6.37 11.70
CA CYS A 293 -12.91 5.00 11.92
C CYS A 293 -11.37 4.87 11.96
N THR A 294 -10.65 5.97 11.76
CA THR A 294 -9.20 6.07 11.89
C THR A 294 -8.78 6.92 13.09
N GLY A 295 -9.72 7.52 13.82
CA GLY A 295 -9.42 8.37 14.99
C GLY A 295 -8.73 9.69 14.62
N ILE A 296 -8.70 10.06 13.34
CA ILE A 296 -8.14 11.32 12.88
C ILE A 296 -9.13 12.46 13.16
N HIS A 297 -10.41 12.23 12.85
CA HIS A 297 -11.45 13.22 13.11
C HIS A 297 -12.83 12.56 13.37
N PRO A 298 -13.44 12.77 14.56
CA PRO A 298 -12.89 13.44 15.74
C PRO A 298 -11.57 12.79 16.19
N PHE A 299 -10.67 13.59 16.77
CA PHE A 299 -9.38 13.09 17.22
C PHE A 299 -9.59 12.11 18.38
N ASP A 300 -9.16 10.87 18.18
CA ASP A 300 -9.21 9.80 19.19
C ASP A 300 -7.97 8.91 19.05
N ARG A 301 -7.01 9.13 19.95
CA ARG A 301 -5.77 8.33 20.01
C ARG A 301 -5.99 6.93 20.60
N HIS A 302 -7.11 6.69 21.27
CA HIS A 302 -7.41 5.44 21.97
C HIS A 302 -8.38 4.54 21.18
N LEU A 303 -8.61 4.86 19.90
CA LEU A 303 -9.48 4.08 19.03
C LEU A 303 -9.06 2.62 18.91
N PHE A 304 -7.76 2.36 18.84
CA PHE A 304 -7.21 1.00 18.72
C PHE A 304 -6.91 0.41 20.08
N SER A 305 -7.47 -0.77 20.32
CA SER A 305 -7.31 -1.52 21.56
C SER A 305 -6.05 -2.38 21.53
N ASP A 306 -5.63 -2.90 22.68
CA ASP A 306 -4.51 -3.86 22.73
C ASP A 306 -4.79 -5.12 21.88
N LEU A 307 -6.06 -5.47 21.64
CA LEU A 307 -6.44 -6.55 20.73
C LEU A 307 -6.06 -6.27 19.27
N ASP A 308 -6.07 -5.01 18.84
CA ASP A 308 -5.67 -4.63 17.49
C ASP A 308 -4.16 -4.80 17.25
N TYR A 309 -3.37 -4.70 18.33
CA TYR A 309 -1.91 -4.82 18.29
C TYR A 309 -1.41 -6.25 18.49
N LEU A 310 -2.26 -7.21 18.87
CA LEU A 310 -1.83 -8.60 19.13
C LEU A 310 -1.06 -9.26 17.98
N ALA A 311 -1.43 -8.95 16.74
CA ALA A 311 -0.69 -9.46 15.58
C ALA A 311 0.73 -8.88 15.51
N ALA A 312 0.89 -7.63 15.93
CA ALA A 312 2.17 -6.93 16.03
C ALA A 312 2.97 -7.38 17.26
N ASP A 313 2.31 -7.74 18.36
CA ASP A 313 2.97 -8.20 19.60
C ASP A 313 3.82 -9.45 19.38
N MET A 314 3.40 -10.34 18.48
CA MET A 314 4.21 -11.47 18.02
C MET A 314 5.49 -11.05 17.27
N THR A 315 5.65 -9.77 16.97
CA THR A 315 6.73 -9.21 16.14
C THR A 315 7.32 -7.90 16.67
N ASN A 316 6.97 -7.46 17.89
CA ASN A 316 7.29 -6.13 18.40
C ASN A 316 8.80 -5.82 18.26
N ILE A 317 9.11 -4.85 17.39
CA ILE A 317 10.45 -4.29 17.25
C ILE A 317 10.44 -2.95 18.00
N PRO A 318 11.17 -2.81 19.12
CA PRO A 318 11.30 -1.53 19.81
C PRO A 318 11.87 -0.47 18.87
N LEU A 319 11.33 0.76 18.94
CA LEU A 319 11.91 1.90 18.25
C LEU A 319 13.27 2.21 18.89
N GLU A 320 14.37 2.01 18.17
CA GLU A 320 15.68 2.51 18.62
C GLU A 320 15.58 4.03 18.80
N GLN A 321 15.74 4.48 20.05
CA GLN A 321 16.06 5.85 20.42
C GLN A 321 17.52 6.06 20.05
N THR A 322 17.82 7.07 19.24
CA THR A 322 19.19 7.56 19.09
C THR A 322 19.57 8.29 20.37
N GLU A 323 19.96 7.53 21.40
CA GLU A 323 20.71 8.06 22.52
C GLU A 323 22.20 7.91 22.21
N THR A 324 22.84 9.04 21.96
CA THR A 324 24.29 9.22 22.06
C THR A 324 24.77 8.66 23.40
N SER A 325 25.31 7.44 23.38
CA SER A 325 25.85 6.78 24.58
C SER A 325 27.36 7.03 24.65
N SER A 326 27.73 8.03 25.42
CA SER A 326 28.98 8.00 26.18
C SER A 326 28.71 7.36 27.54
N ASN A 327 29.60 6.45 27.93
CA ASN A 327 29.79 5.85 29.26
C ASN A 327 29.16 4.48 29.49
N ALA A 328 30.02 3.48 29.28
CA ALA A 328 29.99 2.19 29.96
C ALA A 328 30.37 2.38 31.44
N LEU A 329 29.66 1.68 32.34
CA LEU A 329 30.19 0.78 33.38
C LEU A 329 29.10 0.43 34.42
N ASN A 330 29.14 -0.83 34.86
CA ASN A 330 28.55 -1.44 36.05
C ASN A 330 27.07 -1.86 35.99
N ASN A 331 26.83 -3.15 35.70
CA ASN A 331 25.70 -3.86 36.29
C ASN A 331 25.93 -5.39 36.37
N GLU A 332 26.69 -5.84 37.38
CA GLU A 332 26.79 -7.27 37.76
C GLU A 332 26.35 -7.55 39.21
N GLN A 333 25.83 -6.57 39.96
CA GLN A 333 25.46 -6.76 41.38
C GLN A 333 23.94 -6.83 41.66
N ALA A 334 23.07 -6.73 40.65
CA ALA A 334 21.62 -6.72 40.87
C ALA A 334 20.95 -8.12 40.90
N VAL A 335 21.67 -9.20 40.59
CA VAL A 335 21.07 -10.55 40.41
C VAL A 335 21.07 -11.40 41.69
N VAL A 336 21.87 -11.06 42.70
CA VAL A 336 22.05 -11.93 43.88
C VAL A 336 21.09 -11.59 45.03
N ILE A 337 20.58 -10.36 45.10
CA ILE A 337 19.72 -9.89 46.21
C ILE A 337 18.26 -10.41 46.09
N SER A 338 17.84 -10.82 44.89
CA SER A 338 16.47 -11.25 44.60
C SER A 338 16.15 -12.67 45.10
N ASN A 339 17.16 -13.53 45.23
CA ASN A 339 16.96 -14.95 45.54
C ASN A 339 16.88 -15.22 47.05
N SER A 340 17.47 -14.36 47.90
CA SER A 340 17.42 -14.53 49.36
C SER A 340 16.09 -14.12 49.99
N ILE A 341 15.32 -13.24 49.33
CA ILE A 341 14.03 -12.74 49.84
C ILE A 341 12.88 -13.76 49.62
N ILE A 342 13.05 -14.68 48.65
CA ILE A 342 12.00 -15.64 48.27
C ILE A 342 11.96 -16.84 49.24
N GLU A 343 13.08 -17.25 49.82
CA GLU A 343 13.12 -18.41 50.74
C GLU A 343 12.55 -18.10 52.13
N GLU A 344 12.57 -16.83 52.56
CA GLU A 344 12.10 -16.43 53.89
C GLU A 344 10.56 -16.27 53.94
N GLN A 345 9.93 -15.89 52.83
CA GLN A 345 8.47 -15.70 52.75
C GLN A 345 7.66 -16.99 52.52
N MET A 346 8.30 -18.11 52.21
CA MET A 346 7.63 -19.41 52.01
C MET A 346 7.46 -20.24 53.29
N LYS A 347 8.02 -19.80 54.44
CA LYS A 347 7.91 -20.54 55.71
C LYS A 347 6.80 -20.06 56.66
N GLU A 348 6.19 -18.90 56.44
CA GLU A 348 5.18 -18.34 57.37
C GLU A 348 3.72 -18.60 56.99
N SER A 349 3.43 -19.26 55.87
CA SER A 349 2.04 -19.44 55.40
C SER A 349 1.42 -20.82 55.63
N GLU A 350 2.07 -21.72 56.37
CA GLU A 350 1.53 -23.06 56.70
C GLU A 350 0.76 -23.16 58.03
N GLN A 351 0.54 -22.08 58.78
CA GLN A 351 -0.22 -22.13 60.03
C GLN A 351 -1.28 -21.04 60.13
N SER A 352 -2.49 -21.34 59.65
CA SER A 352 -3.78 -21.06 60.33
C SER A 352 -4.96 -21.17 59.35
N ILE A 353 -5.62 -22.33 59.33
CA ILE A 353 -7.00 -22.47 58.82
C ILE A 353 -7.84 -23.07 59.95
N SER A 354 -8.73 -22.27 60.53
CA SER A 354 -9.93 -22.74 61.24
C SER A 354 -11.03 -21.67 61.28
N GLU A 355 -11.99 -21.82 60.35
CA GLU A 355 -13.44 -21.61 60.53
C GLU A 355 -14.09 -20.19 60.52
N PRO A 356 -15.41 -20.10 60.17
CA PRO A 356 -15.90 -19.19 59.11
C PRO A 356 -16.94 -18.15 59.56
N ILE A 357 -16.99 -16.96 58.94
CA ILE A 357 -18.16 -16.05 59.02
C ILE A 357 -18.40 -15.25 57.71
N THR A 358 -19.48 -15.65 57.01
CA THR A 358 -20.64 -14.89 56.48
C THR A 358 -20.60 -13.36 56.22
N THR A 359 -21.26 -12.97 55.10
CA THR A 359 -21.88 -11.68 54.69
C THR A 359 -21.05 -10.51 54.10
N SER A 360 -21.04 -10.43 52.75
CA SER A 360 -21.50 -9.33 51.85
C SER A 360 -20.93 -7.88 51.96
N PRO A 361 -20.90 -7.08 50.86
CA PRO A 361 -19.66 -6.49 50.35
C PRO A 361 -19.60 -4.94 50.35
N LYS A 362 -18.39 -4.38 50.32
CA LYS A 362 -18.02 -3.13 49.58
C LYS A 362 -16.50 -2.87 49.62
N PRO A 363 -15.95 -1.99 48.75
CA PRO A 363 -14.85 -2.32 47.86
C PRO A 363 -13.51 -1.70 48.30
N SER A 364 -12.41 -2.39 48.01
CA SER A 364 -11.07 -1.85 48.15
C SER A 364 -10.37 -1.87 46.80
N THR A 365 -10.16 -0.66 46.27
CA THR A 365 -9.17 -0.32 45.26
C THR A 365 -7.77 -0.71 45.74
N SER A 366 -7.09 -1.59 45.01
CA SER A 366 -5.63 -1.75 45.06
C SER A 366 -5.14 -2.35 43.75
N SER A 367 -4.28 -1.59 43.09
CA SER A 367 -3.50 -1.93 41.90
C SER A 367 -2.42 -2.96 42.23
N ALA A 368 -2.79 -4.23 42.24
CA ALA A 368 -1.89 -5.36 42.03
C ALA A 368 -2.38 -6.11 40.78
N PRO A 369 -1.50 -6.58 39.87
CA PRO A 369 -1.95 -7.45 38.80
C PRO A 369 -2.57 -8.69 39.44
N ASP A 370 -3.85 -8.93 39.16
CA ASP A 370 -4.60 -10.08 39.66
C ASP A 370 -3.77 -11.34 39.44
N LEU A 371 -3.49 -12.12 40.49
CA LEU A 371 -2.60 -13.30 40.43
C LEU A 371 -3.02 -14.28 39.32
N VAL A 372 -4.32 -14.30 39.03
CA VAL A 372 -4.93 -15.06 37.92
C VAL A 372 -4.41 -14.60 36.56
N GLN A 373 -4.23 -13.30 36.36
CA GLN A 373 -3.77 -12.71 35.10
C GLN A 373 -2.29 -13.00 34.84
N ILE A 374 -1.47 -13.01 35.90
CA ILE A 374 -0.07 -13.45 35.85
C ILE A 374 0.02 -14.94 35.50
N LEU A 375 -0.83 -15.77 36.13
CA LEU A 375 -0.91 -17.21 35.85
C LEU A 375 -1.27 -17.50 34.39
N ILE A 376 -2.30 -16.82 33.85
CA ILE A 376 -2.75 -17.00 32.47
C ILE A 376 -1.64 -16.64 31.47
N HIS A 377 -0.89 -15.57 31.73
CA HIS A 377 0.25 -15.18 30.90
C HIS A 377 1.37 -16.24 30.90
N ASN A 378 1.61 -16.89 32.03
CA ASN A 378 2.63 -17.96 32.14
C ASN A 378 2.17 -19.28 31.50
N LEU A 379 0.87 -19.61 31.58
CA LEU A 379 0.31 -20.83 31.00
C LEU A 379 0.15 -20.77 29.48
N SER A 380 -0.03 -19.56 28.92
CA SER A 380 -0.17 -19.36 27.48
C SER A 380 0.60 -18.11 27.03
N PRO A 381 1.94 -18.17 27.00
CA PRO A 381 2.76 -17.04 26.62
C PRO A 381 2.65 -16.76 25.12
N LEU A 382 2.51 -15.49 24.75
CA LEU A 382 2.60 -15.08 23.35
C LEU A 382 4.03 -15.35 22.82
N PRO A 383 4.20 -15.83 21.58
CA PRO A 383 5.51 -16.00 20.98
C PRO A 383 6.26 -14.66 20.89
N ASP A 384 7.36 -14.53 21.64
CA ASP A 384 8.21 -13.34 21.61
C ASP A 384 9.26 -13.45 20.48
N ALA A 385 9.05 -12.70 19.39
CA ALA A 385 9.98 -12.66 18.27
C ALA A 385 11.27 -11.89 18.55
N ALA A 386 11.36 -11.10 19.63
CA ALA A 386 12.59 -10.38 19.99
C ALA A 386 13.72 -11.37 20.32
N LYS A 387 13.38 -12.57 20.81
CA LYS A 387 14.35 -13.60 21.23
C LYS A 387 14.98 -14.40 20.08
N LYS A 388 14.51 -14.28 18.83
CA LYS A 388 14.88 -15.22 17.73
C LYS A 388 15.65 -14.65 16.54
N ARG A 389 16.02 -13.36 16.51
CA ARG A 389 16.75 -12.80 15.35
C ARG A 389 18.25 -12.73 15.57
N THR A 390 18.96 -13.71 15.01
CA THR A 390 20.38 -13.57 14.62
C THR A 390 20.52 -12.52 13.52
N ALA A 391 21.63 -11.78 13.56
CA ALA A 391 21.90 -10.55 12.82
C ALA A 391 21.63 -10.64 11.29
N ALA A 392 20.45 -10.19 10.87
CA ALA A 392 20.20 -9.83 9.47
C ALA A 392 20.30 -8.30 9.32
N ARG A 393 20.91 -7.85 8.22
CA ARG A 393 21.13 -6.44 7.88
C ARG A 393 19.82 -5.63 8.03
N LYS A 394 19.71 -4.83 9.09
CA LYS A 394 18.56 -3.95 9.37
C LYS A 394 18.46 -2.90 8.25
N ARG A 395 17.44 -2.99 7.39
CA ARG A 395 16.93 -1.80 6.70
C ARG A 395 16.15 -0.98 7.72
N LYS A 396 16.49 0.31 7.87
CA LYS A 396 15.79 1.24 8.78
C LYS A 396 14.32 1.32 8.32
N SER A 397 13.35 0.94 9.16
CA SER A 397 11.93 1.08 8.79
C SER A 397 11.56 2.56 8.85
N GLU A 398 10.82 3.04 7.83
CA GLU A 398 10.32 4.41 7.84
C GLU A 398 9.26 4.61 8.94
N ARG A 399 9.04 5.86 9.37
CA ARG A 399 8.14 6.25 10.47
C ARG A 399 7.15 7.32 10.00
N SER A 400 6.10 7.58 10.78
CA SER A 400 5.23 8.74 10.54
C SER A 400 6.01 10.03 10.78
N GLU A 401 5.94 10.96 9.84
CA GLU A 401 6.72 12.19 9.84
C GLU A 401 5.88 13.38 9.37
N ILE A 402 6.09 14.54 10.00
CA ILE A 402 5.57 15.83 9.51
C ILE A 402 6.57 16.33 8.46
N LEU A 403 6.30 16.03 7.19
CA LEU A 403 7.21 16.28 6.07
C LEU A 403 7.49 17.77 5.85
N THR A 404 6.57 18.64 6.27
CA THR A 404 6.70 20.11 6.16
C THR A 404 7.36 20.77 7.36
N SER A 405 7.73 19.99 8.39
CA SER A 405 8.39 20.52 9.58
C SER A 405 9.81 21.02 9.27
N SER A 406 10.28 22.03 10.01
CA SER A 406 11.62 22.58 9.83
C SER A 406 12.75 21.54 10.02
N PRO A 407 12.68 20.60 10.99
CA PRO A 407 13.68 19.53 11.10
C PRO A 407 13.71 18.62 9.87
N TYR A 408 12.56 18.24 9.32
CA TYR A 408 12.50 17.38 8.15
C TYR A 408 13.04 18.06 6.89
N LYS A 409 12.71 19.35 6.70
CA LYS A 409 13.23 20.12 5.57
C LYS A 409 14.76 20.16 5.56
N LYS A 410 15.40 20.41 6.69
CA LYS A 410 16.88 20.39 6.79
C LYS A 410 17.46 19.03 6.40
N LEU A 411 16.86 17.94 6.89
CA LEU A 411 17.27 16.59 6.50
C LEU A 411 17.08 16.30 5.01
N ALA A 412 16.02 16.84 4.40
CA ALA A 412 15.79 16.71 2.96
C ALA A 412 16.85 17.49 2.15
N GLU A 413 17.17 18.72 2.57
CA GLU A 413 18.23 19.55 1.96
C GLU A 413 19.61 18.89 2.06
N GLU A 414 19.96 18.34 3.23
CA GLU A 414 21.21 17.60 3.44
C GLU A 414 21.32 16.39 2.49
N LYS A 415 20.25 15.59 2.40
CA LYS A 415 20.21 14.42 1.49
C LYS A 415 20.34 14.83 0.02
N GLU A 416 19.71 15.93 -0.38
CA GLU A 416 19.80 16.42 -1.76
C GLU A 416 21.19 16.96 -2.08
N ASN A 417 21.83 17.65 -1.14
CA ASN A 417 23.22 18.09 -1.27
C ASN A 417 24.19 16.89 -1.36
N GLU A 418 24.00 15.86 -0.54
CA GLU A 418 24.78 14.62 -0.64
C GLU A 418 24.61 13.92 -1.98
N LYS A 419 23.37 13.89 -2.51
CA LYS A 419 23.08 13.30 -3.81
C LYS A 419 23.76 14.10 -4.93
N ASN A 420 23.61 15.43 -4.93
CA ASN A 420 24.25 16.31 -5.91
C ASN A 420 25.79 16.19 -5.87
N MET A 421 26.38 16.00 -4.69
CA MET A 421 27.82 15.76 -4.54
C MET A 421 28.24 14.40 -5.13
N LYS A 422 27.43 13.35 -4.95
CA LYS A 422 27.67 12.02 -5.56
C LYS A 422 27.53 12.07 -7.07
N ASP A 423 26.47 12.70 -7.57
CA ASP A 423 26.20 12.82 -9.01
C ASP A 423 27.33 13.62 -9.69
N LYS A 424 27.79 14.73 -9.08
CA LYS A 424 28.98 15.47 -9.54
C LYS A 424 30.25 14.60 -9.54
N LYS A 425 30.44 13.76 -8.52
CA LYS A 425 31.60 12.86 -8.43
C LYS A 425 31.56 11.78 -9.51
N GLU A 426 30.39 11.24 -9.82
CA GLU A 426 30.18 10.28 -10.91
C GLU A 426 30.35 10.93 -12.28
N GLU A 427 29.87 12.17 -12.47
CA GLU A 427 30.05 12.94 -13.71
C GLU A 427 31.53 13.30 -13.94
N ILE A 428 32.27 13.66 -12.88
CA ILE A 428 33.72 13.88 -12.97
C ILE A 428 34.44 12.57 -13.32
N LYS A 429 34.03 11.45 -12.73
CA LYS A 429 34.61 10.13 -13.01
C LYS A 429 34.36 9.69 -14.46
N SER A 430 33.14 9.87 -14.98
CA SER A 430 32.81 9.51 -16.37
C SER A 430 33.56 10.41 -17.37
N LYS A 431 33.70 11.71 -17.09
CA LYS A 431 34.52 12.63 -17.91
C LYS A 431 36.01 12.24 -17.90
N PHE A 432 36.54 11.77 -16.77
CA PHE A 432 37.93 11.29 -16.66
C PHE A 432 38.16 9.98 -17.41
N GLU A 433 37.20 9.05 -17.39
CA GLU A 433 37.25 7.79 -18.13
C GLU A 433 37.17 8.01 -19.65
N VAL A 434 36.34 8.95 -20.11
CA VAL A 434 36.25 9.34 -21.53
C VAL A 434 37.53 10.06 -22.00
N ALA A 435 38.14 10.89 -21.16
CA ALA A 435 39.39 11.59 -21.48
C ALA A 435 40.62 10.65 -21.57
N MET A 436 40.59 9.51 -20.88
CA MET A 436 41.66 8.51 -20.86
C MET A 436 41.48 7.39 -21.91
N GLY A 437 40.33 7.36 -22.60
CA GLY A 437 39.97 6.37 -23.64
C GLY A 437 40.56 6.62 -25.04
N GLY A 438 41.68 7.33 -25.13
CA GLY A 438 42.31 7.73 -26.40
C GLY A 438 43.82 7.51 -26.41
N LYS A 439 44.29 6.27 -26.26
CA LYS A 439 45.61 5.80 -26.75
C LYS A 439 45.71 4.29 -26.65
N GLY A 440 45.79 3.63 -27.82
CA GLY A 440 45.93 2.19 -27.93
C GLY A 440 47.23 1.66 -27.34
N LYS A 441 47.17 0.44 -26.80
CA LYS A 441 48.32 -0.46 -26.69
C LYS A 441 47.89 -1.86 -27.08
N GLN A 442 48.32 -2.27 -28.27
CA GLN A 442 48.47 -3.67 -28.64
C GLN A 442 49.34 -4.35 -27.58
N THR A 443 48.85 -5.43 -26.98
CA THR A 443 49.73 -6.47 -26.45
C THR A 443 49.21 -7.83 -26.90
N LYS A 444 49.98 -8.46 -27.79
CA LYS A 444 49.89 -9.87 -28.12
C LYS A 444 50.31 -10.66 -26.88
N GLY A 445 49.42 -11.52 -26.39
CA GLY A 445 49.70 -12.55 -25.40
C GLY A 445 49.11 -13.87 -25.87
N ILE A 446 49.97 -14.74 -26.40
CA ILE A 446 49.68 -16.10 -26.85
C ILE A 446 49.76 -17.07 -25.64
N LYS A 447 48.95 -18.15 -25.71
CA LYS A 447 48.96 -19.43 -24.96
C LYS A 447 47.83 -19.54 -23.91
N THR A 448 47.01 -20.60 -23.82
CA THR A 448 47.07 -21.95 -24.46
C THR A 448 45.71 -22.64 -24.41
N LYS A 449 45.51 -23.54 -25.38
CA LYS A 449 44.39 -24.47 -25.56
C LYS A 449 44.19 -25.43 -24.37
N GLY A 450 42.92 -25.66 -24.00
CA GLY A 450 42.41 -26.93 -23.49
C GLY A 450 41.19 -27.31 -24.33
N LYS A 451 41.21 -28.48 -24.95
CA LYS A 451 40.36 -28.92 -26.06
C LYS A 451 39.34 -29.96 -25.56
N SER A 452 38.08 -29.80 -26.02
CA SER A 452 37.11 -30.85 -26.46
C SER A 452 36.63 -31.89 -25.42
N VAL A 453 35.37 -32.35 -25.39
CA VAL A 453 34.57 -33.13 -26.38
C VAL A 453 33.14 -33.22 -25.78
N ASP A 454 32.08 -32.72 -26.42
CA ASP A 454 31.16 -33.37 -27.37
C ASP A 454 30.16 -34.40 -26.77
N LYS A 455 28.86 -34.18 -27.03
CA LYS A 455 27.92 -35.18 -27.58
C LYS A 455 26.55 -34.55 -27.82
N GLY A 456 26.26 -34.29 -29.10
CA GLY A 456 24.92 -33.94 -29.58
C GLY A 456 23.97 -35.13 -29.72
N LYS A 457 22.71 -34.82 -30.06
CA LYS A 457 21.83 -35.64 -30.89
C LYS A 457 20.92 -34.73 -31.74
N GLU A 458 21.21 -34.70 -33.04
CA GLU A 458 20.30 -34.46 -34.18
C GLU A 458 19.29 -35.63 -34.31
N ALA A 459 18.22 -35.64 -35.12
CA ALA A 459 17.42 -34.74 -35.97
C ALA A 459 16.13 -35.55 -36.31
N THR A 460 14.97 -34.98 -36.67
CA THR A 460 14.54 -34.68 -38.06
C THR A 460 13.08 -34.20 -37.95
N ASN A 461 12.71 -32.98 -38.37
CA ASN A 461 12.35 -32.48 -39.70
C ASN A 461 10.89 -32.78 -40.12
N VAL A 462 10.09 -31.71 -40.35
CA VAL A 462 9.21 -31.45 -41.52
C VAL A 462 8.37 -30.17 -41.26
N LYS A 463 8.39 -29.27 -42.24
CA LYS A 463 7.66 -27.99 -42.38
C LYS A 463 6.33 -28.24 -43.13
N PRO A 464 5.32 -27.33 -43.13
CA PRO A 464 5.43 -26.08 -43.88
C PRO A 464 4.74 -24.82 -43.30
N LYS A 465 5.08 -23.72 -43.97
CA LYS A 465 4.86 -22.29 -43.75
C LYS A 465 3.39 -21.84 -43.76
N GLY A 466 3.09 -20.79 -42.98
CA GLY A 466 2.02 -19.81 -43.24
C GLY A 466 2.54 -18.39 -43.01
N LYS A 467 2.56 -17.56 -44.06
CA LYS A 467 3.00 -16.15 -44.07
C LYS A 467 1.90 -15.22 -43.49
N LYS A 468 2.26 -14.25 -42.64
CA LYS A 468 1.59 -12.93 -42.59
C LYS A 468 2.67 -11.86 -42.53
N GLY A 469 2.63 -10.94 -43.49
CA GLY A 469 3.69 -9.99 -43.80
C GLY A 469 3.76 -8.82 -42.81
N SER A 470 4.94 -8.61 -42.26
CA SER A 470 5.44 -7.32 -41.80
C SER A 470 6.33 -6.76 -42.90
N GLU A 471 5.91 -5.70 -43.59
CA GLU A 471 6.82 -4.98 -44.50
C GLU A 471 7.75 -4.09 -43.66
N VAL A 472 9.04 -4.41 -43.69
CA VAL A 472 10.13 -3.61 -43.11
C VAL A 472 10.74 -2.77 -44.23
N ARG A 473 11.04 -1.50 -43.93
CA ARG A 473 11.54 -0.47 -44.87
C ARG A 473 12.84 -0.89 -45.59
N PRO A 474 12.97 -0.71 -46.92
CA PRO A 474 14.27 -0.74 -47.58
C PRO A 474 14.98 0.59 -47.33
N LEU A 475 16.20 0.53 -46.79
CA LEU A 475 17.13 1.65 -46.74
C LEU A 475 17.65 1.91 -48.16
N THR A 476 17.35 3.06 -48.74
CA THR A 476 18.09 3.59 -49.89
C THR A 476 18.43 5.05 -49.66
N GLU A 477 19.74 5.30 -49.57
CA GLU A 477 20.36 6.59 -49.84
C GLU A 477 19.99 7.01 -51.27
N THR A 478 19.28 8.13 -51.43
CA THR A 478 19.50 9.14 -52.48
C THR A 478 18.42 10.22 -52.36
N SER A 479 18.85 11.45 -52.62
CA SER A 479 18.16 12.73 -52.49
C SER A 479 16.73 12.76 -53.04
N ASN A 480 15.74 12.83 -52.15
CA ASN A 480 14.54 13.66 -52.27
C ASN A 480 13.80 13.71 -50.93
N THR A 481 13.52 14.92 -50.45
CA THR A 481 12.91 15.21 -49.15
C THR A 481 11.45 14.76 -49.09
N ASN A 482 11.21 13.49 -48.78
CA ASN A 482 9.94 13.02 -48.22
C ASN A 482 10.18 12.59 -46.77
N ILE A 483 10.24 13.60 -45.88
CA ILE A 483 10.21 13.37 -44.44
C ILE A 483 8.87 12.67 -44.16
N THR A 484 8.94 11.40 -43.77
CA THR A 484 7.75 10.62 -43.45
C THR A 484 7.37 10.97 -42.02
N ILE A 485 6.33 11.78 -41.89
CA ILE A 485 5.90 12.33 -40.62
C ILE A 485 4.78 11.45 -40.05
N CYS A 486 4.85 11.15 -38.75
CA CYS A 486 3.79 10.43 -38.06
C CYS A 486 2.46 11.18 -38.17
N VAL A 487 1.42 10.55 -38.70
CA VAL A 487 0.12 11.22 -38.92
C VAL A 487 -0.66 11.51 -37.62
N VAL A 488 -0.15 11.06 -36.48
CA VAL A 488 -0.72 11.31 -35.15
C VAL A 488 0.04 12.41 -34.41
N CYS A 489 1.38 12.35 -34.36
CA CYS A 489 2.18 13.31 -33.59
C CYS A 489 2.92 14.35 -34.42
N LEU A 490 2.89 14.25 -35.75
CA LEU A 490 3.52 15.17 -36.69
C LEU A 490 5.05 15.32 -36.54
N GLU A 491 5.70 14.31 -35.97
CA GLU A 491 7.16 14.24 -35.80
C GLU A 491 7.77 13.09 -36.63
N ASP A 492 9.06 13.20 -36.90
CA ASP A 492 9.93 12.18 -37.49
C ASP A 492 10.91 11.71 -36.39
N THR A 493 10.67 10.51 -35.85
CA THR A 493 11.54 9.90 -34.81
C THR A 493 11.90 8.46 -35.19
N ASP A 494 13.04 7.97 -34.69
CA ASP A 494 13.56 6.61 -34.91
C ASP A 494 12.81 5.53 -34.07
N GLU A 495 11.49 5.66 -33.91
CA GLU A 495 10.64 4.65 -33.27
C GLU A 495 10.18 3.57 -34.27
N ASP A 496 9.62 2.46 -33.80
CA ASP A 496 8.98 1.47 -34.67
C ASP A 496 7.70 2.08 -35.30
N TRP A 497 7.42 1.74 -36.57
CA TRP A 497 6.33 2.35 -37.35
C TRP A 497 5.30 1.33 -37.81
N ILE A 498 4.03 1.74 -37.82
CA ILE A 498 2.91 0.98 -38.36
C ILE A 498 2.11 1.83 -39.35
N GLN A 499 1.71 1.24 -40.47
CA GLN A 499 0.96 1.93 -41.51
C GLN A 499 -0.55 1.78 -41.31
N CYS A 500 -1.28 2.90 -41.40
CA CYS A 500 -2.74 2.90 -41.41
C CYS A 500 -3.29 2.25 -42.68
N SER A 501 -4.09 1.20 -42.54
CA SER A 501 -4.75 0.49 -43.63
C SER A 501 -5.79 1.34 -44.39
N SER A 502 -6.24 2.46 -43.81
CA SER A 502 -7.24 3.34 -44.43
C SER A 502 -6.64 4.52 -45.20
N CYS A 503 -5.70 5.26 -44.62
CA CYS A 503 -5.08 6.43 -45.29
C CYS A 503 -3.66 6.18 -45.81
N ARG A 504 -3.10 4.98 -45.56
CA ARG A 504 -1.69 4.63 -45.87
C ARG A 504 -0.65 5.54 -45.20
N GLY A 505 -1.06 6.36 -44.23
CA GLY A 505 -0.18 7.18 -43.42
C GLY A 505 0.55 6.34 -42.35
N TRP A 506 1.78 6.74 -42.04
CA TRP A 506 2.63 6.07 -41.05
C TRP A 506 2.41 6.66 -39.65
N VAL A 507 2.40 5.80 -38.63
CA VAL A 507 2.24 6.15 -37.22
C VAL A 507 3.28 5.40 -36.40
N HIS A 508 3.87 6.03 -35.38
CA HIS A 508 4.72 5.30 -34.44
C HIS A 508 3.91 4.23 -33.70
N GLU A 509 4.50 3.05 -33.46
CA GLU A 509 3.87 1.94 -32.74
C GLU A 509 3.42 2.38 -31.34
N ALA A 510 4.21 3.20 -30.65
CA ALA A 510 3.87 3.77 -29.35
C ALA A 510 2.69 4.78 -29.40
N CYS A 511 2.44 5.36 -30.57
CA CYS A 511 1.30 6.25 -30.83
C CYS A 511 0.05 5.49 -31.31
N ALA A 512 0.15 4.19 -31.57
CA ALA A 512 -0.91 3.36 -32.10
C ALA A 512 -1.55 2.50 -31.00
N ASP A 513 -2.89 2.53 -30.89
CA ASP A 513 -3.63 1.50 -30.14
C ASP A 513 -3.83 0.28 -31.04
N ILE A 514 -2.86 -0.63 -31.02
CA ILE A 514 -2.88 -1.87 -31.80
C ILE A 514 -3.74 -2.91 -31.07
N PRO A 515 -4.90 -3.33 -31.63
CA PRO A 515 -5.59 -4.50 -31.14
C PRO A 515 -4.83 -5.77 -31.53
N GLU A 516 -4.76 -6.76 -30.64
CA GLU A 516 -4.11 -8.06 -30.90
C GLU A 516 -4.82 -8.93 -31.97
N CYS A 517 -5.84 -8.42 -32.67
CA CYS A 517 -6.55 -9.15 -33.73
C CYS A 517 -6.11 -8.70 -35.12
N GLY A 518 -5.82 -9.67 -36.00
CA GLY A 518 -5.15 -9.50 -37.30
C GLY A 518 -5.94 -8.78 -38.42
N ASP A 519 -6.79 -7.83 -38.07
CA ASP A 519 -7.43 -6.89 -38.98
C ASP A 519 -6.64 -5.58 -38.93
N GLY A 520 -6.01 -5.20 -40.05
CA GLY A 520 -4.97 -4.15 -40.11
C GLY A 520 -5.26 -2.84 -39.34
N TYR A 521 -4.20 -2.19 -38.90
CA TYR A 521 -4.27 -0.97 -38.08
C TYR A 521 -4.94 0.21 -38.81
N ILE A 522 -5.88 0.90 -38.17
CA ILE A 522 -6.50 2.15 -38.66
C ILE A 522 -6.20 3.28 -37.68
N CYS A 523 -5.56 4.36 -38.16
CA CYS A 523 -5.15 5.50 -37.34
C CYS A 523 -6.32 6.34 -36.83
N ASP A 524 -6.08 7.07 -35.75
CA ASP A 524 -7.08 7.86 -35.03
C ASP A 524 -7.77 8.93 -35.87
N ARG A 525 -7.08 9.47 -36.88
CA ARG A 525 -7.65 10.42 -37.84
C ARG A 525 -8.70 9.73 -38.73
N CYS A 526 -8.41 8.53 -39.24
CA CYS A 526 -9.35 7.79 -40.09
C CYS A 526 -10.55 7.24 -39.31
N ARG A 527 -10.35 6.91 -38.02
CA ARG A 527 -11.44 6.49 -37.14
C ARG A 527 -12.47 7.61 -36.91
N LEU A 528 -12.03 8.86 -36.81
CA LEU A 528 -12.94 10.02 -36.70
C LEU A 528 -13.88 10.14 -37.91
N PHE A 529 -13.35 10.02 -39.14
CA PHE A 529 -14.16 10.19 -40.35
C PHE A 529 -15.15 9.05 -40.62
N ARG A 530 -14.95 7.86 -40.02
CA ARG A 530 -15.92 6.76 -40.11
C ARG A 530 -17.15 6.94 -39.23
N ASN A 531 -17.04 7.66 -38.10
CA ASN A 531 -18.16 7.92 -37.19
C ASN A 531 -19.05 9.11 -37.60
N VAL A 532 -18.77 9.76 -38.75
CA VAL A 532 -19.50 10.95 -39.24
C VAL A 532 -20.40 10.64 -40.45
N ARG A 533 -20.44 9.37 -40.90
CA ARG A 533 -21.43 8.91 -41.88
C ARG A 533 -22.31 7.83 -41.23
N CYS A 534 -23.32 8.28 -40.47
CA CYS A 534 -24.55 7.52 -40.28
C CYS A 534 -25.47 7.79 -41.45
#